data_AF-A0A9X7JIA5-F1
#
_entry.id   AF-A0A9X7JIA5-F1
#
_cell.length_a   1.000
_cell.length_b   1.000
_cell.length_c   1.000
_cell.angle_alpha   90.00
_cell.angle_beta   90.00
_cell.angle_gamma   90.00
#
_symmetry.space_group_name_H-M   'P 1'
#
loop_
_entity.id
_entity.type
_entity.pdbx_description
1 polymer ?
#
loop_
_entity_poly.entity_id
_entity_poly.type
_entity_poly.pdbx_seq_one_letter_code
_entity_poly.pdbx_strand_id
1 'polypeptide(L)'
;MCRHIAVLGPAEPIGASVADPPHSLVRQSWAPRMQRHGTVNADGFGVGWYADGDPVPARYRRAGPVWADLSFADLARVVRTRALLAAVRDATGAGADGEAAAAPFTAGPWLFSHNGAVAGWPGSAAPLA
;
A
#
# COMPACT_ATOMS: atom_id res chain seq x y z
N MET A 1 -7.67 2.74 10.25
CA MET A 1 -7.67 1.62 9.30
C MET A 1 -7.21 2.12 7.94
N CYS A 2 -6.23 1.44 7.34
CA CYS A 2 -5.58 1.75 6.06
C CYS A 2 -6.53 2.03 4.86
N ARG A 3 -5.96 2.27 3.67
CA ARG A 3 -6.65 2.12 2.39
C ARG A 3 -5.76 1.33 1.43
N HIS A 4 -6.35 0.59 0.49
CA HIS A 4 -5.58 -0.09 -0.57
C HIS A 4 -6.29 -0.06 -1.92
N ILE A 5 -5.55 -0.33 -2.98
CA ILE A 5 -6.04 -0.53 -4.33
C ILE A 5 -5.23 -1.64 -5.00
N ALA A 6 -5.93 -2.53 -5.71
CA ALA A 6 -5.32 -3.49 -6.61
C ALA A 6 -5.76 -3.15 -8.04
N VAL A 7 -4.84 -3.26 -9.01
CA VAL A 7 -5.13 -3.01 -10.42
C VAL A 7 -4.60 -4.18 -11.22
N LEU A 8 -5.37 -4.61 -12.21
CA LEU A 8 -5.00 -5.57 -13.24
C LEU A 8 -5.53 -5.06 -14.58
N GLY A 9 -4.66 -4.92 -15.58
CA GLY A 9 -5.07 -4.33 -16.85
C GLY A 9 -3.93 -4.04 -17.83
N PRO A 10 -4.10 -3.06 -18.74
CA PRO A 10 -3.03 -2.62 -19.63
C PRO A 10 -1.86 -2.05 -18.83
N ALA A 11 -0.68 -2.02 -19.46
CA ALA A 11 0.51 -1.48 -18.82
C ALA A 11 0.42 0.05 -18.73
N GLU A 12 0.12 0.57 -17.55
CA GLU A 12 -0.04 2.00 -17.27
C GLU A 12 0.94 2.47 -16.19
N PRO A 13 1.26 3.78 -16.12
CA PRO A 13 2.02 4.33 -15.01
C PRO A 13 1.30 4.05 -13.69
N ILE A 14 2.05 3.76 -12.62
CA ILE A 14 1.48 3.58 -11.28
C ILE A 14 0.58 4.77 -10.90
N GLY A 15 0.99 5.99 -11.24
CA GLY A 15 0.28 7.25 -10.97
C GLY A 15 -1.14 7.28 -11.52
N ALA A 16 -1.38 6.69 -12.70
CA ALA A 16 -2.68 6.72 -13.37
C ALA A 16 -3.82 6.11 -12.53
N SER A 17 -3.48 5.16 -11.66
CA SER A 17 -4.44 4.55 -10.72
C SER A 17 -4.22 4.97 -9.27
N VAL A 18 -2.98 5.23 -8.85
CA VAL A 18 -2.63 5.42 -7.44
C VAL A 18 -2.63 6.90 -7.02
N ALA A 19 -2.30 7.83 -7.91
CA ALA A 19 -2.06 9.24 -7.59
C ALA A 19 -3.02 10.20 -8.31
N ASP A 20 -3.20 10.05 -9.62
CA ASP A 20 -3.82 11.03 -10.51
C ASP A 20 -5.34 11.15 -10.38
N PRO A 21 -6.11 10.07 -10.10
CA PRO A 21 -7.56 10.19 -10.00
C PRO A 21 -8.00 11.18 -8.89
N PRO A 22 -9.13 11.88 -9.04
CA PRO A 22 -9.61 12.87 -8.07
C PRO A 22 -9.96 12.26 -6.69
N HIS A 23 -10.08 10.93 -6.62
CA HIS A 23 -10.30 10.17 -5.39
C HIS A 23 -9.25 9.05 -5.23
N SER A 24 -8.04 9.30 -5.73
CA SER A 24 -6.90 8.37 -5.74
C SER A 24 -6.53 7.87 -4.35
N LEU A 25 -5.71 6.82 -4.31
CA LEU A 25 -5.18 6.30 -3.06
C LEU A 25 -4.34 7.36 -2.33
N VAL A 26 -3.55 8.14 -3.07
CA VAL A 26 -2.82 9.29 -2.54
C VAL A 26 -3.78 10.25 -1.86
N ARG A 27 -4.87 10.68 -2.51
CA ARG A 27 -5.85 11.58 -1.86
C ARG A 27 -6.55 10.95 -0.67
N GLN A 28 -6.86 9.66 -0.74
CA GLN A 28 -7.45 8.91 0.39
C GLN A 28 -6.51 8.84 1.60
N SER A 29 -5.21 9.12 1.44
CA SER A 29 -4.30 9.15 2.59
C SER A 29 -4.59 10.30 3.56
N TRP A 30 -5.10 11.44 3.09
CA TRP A 30 -5.50 12.56 3.98
C TRP A 30 -6.98 12.93 3.93
N ALA A 31 -7.71 12.50 2.91
CA ALA A 31 -9.15 12.77 2.76
C ALA A 31 -9.94 11.51 2.34
N PRO A 32 -9.94 10.44 3.15
CA PRO A 32 -10.74 9.25 2.87
C PRO A 32 -12.24 9.54 3.06
N ARG A 33 -13.09 9.13 2.10
CA ARG A 33 -14.53 9.45 2.12
C ARG A 33 -15.40 8.44 2.90
N MET A 34 -14.93 7.21 3.06
CA MET A 34 -15.71 6.10 3.61
C MET A 34 -14.96 5.34 4.72
N GLN A 35 -13.89 5.92 5.25
CA GLN A 35 -13.12 5.34 6.34
C GLN A 35 -13.84 5.58 7.67
N ARG A 36 -14.16 4.50 8.39
CA ARG A 36 -14.87 4.57 9.68
C ARG A 36 -13.95 4.61 10.89
N HIS A 37 -12.72 4.11 10.74
CA HIS A 37 -11.75 3.99 11.82
C HIS A 37 -10.46 4.70 11.43
N GLY A 38 -10.05 5.65 12.27
CA GLY A 38 -8.94 6.57 12.05
C GLY A 38 -9.21 7.64 10.99
N THR A 39 -8.51 8.76 11.09
CA THR A 39 -8.82 10.00 10.36
C THR A 39 -7.95 10.18 9.11
N VAL A 40 -6.71 9.69 9.18
CA VAL A 40 -5.65 9.90 8.18
C VAL A 40 -4.86 8.60 8.04
N ASN A 41 -4.30 8.35 6.87
CA ASN A 41 -3.38 7.25 6.60
C ASN A 41 -1.97 7.81 6.36
N ALA A 42 -1.34 8.31 7.43
CA ALA A 42 -0.05 8.99 7.39
C ALA A 42 1.14 8.12 7.84
N ASP A 43 0.87 6.92 8.38
CA ASP A 43 1.84 6.10 9.11
C ASP A 43 2.63 5.13 8.22
N GLY A 44 2.72 5.48 6.94
CA GLY A 44 3.42 4.72 5.90
C GLY A 44 2.59 4.52 4.64
N PHE A 45 3.26 4.07 3.60
CA PHE A 45 2.64 3.62 2.36
C PHE A 45 3.50 2.59 1.66
N GLY A 46 2.93 1.94 0.66
CA GLY A 46 3.70 1.14 -0.26
C GLY A 46 2.96 0.86 -1.55
N VAL A 47 3.73 0.55 -2.58
CA VAL A 47 3.27 -0.03 -3.84
C VAL A 47 4.12 -1.25 -4.14
N GLY A 48 3.47 -2.33 -4.52
CA GLY A 48 4.09 -3.48 -5.14
C GLY A 48 3.57 -3.63 -6.56
N TRP A 49 4.44 -4.00 -7.49
CA TRP A 49 4.08 -4.19 -8.88
C TRP A 49 4.83 -5.37 -9.50
N TYR A 50 4.26 -5.92 -10.56
CA TYR A 50 4.89 -6.98 -11.33
C TYR A 50 5.62 -6.36 -12.51
N ALA A 51 6.93 -6.56 -12.57
CA ALA A 51 7.77 -6.13 -13.68
C ALA A 51 7.91 -7.28 -14.69
N ASP A 52 7.92 -6.95 -15.97
CA ASP A 52 8.03 -7.96 -17.02
C ASP A 52 9.38 -8.71 -16.90
N GLY A 53 9.32 -10.04 -16.88
CA GLY A 53 10.49 -10.91 -16.76
C GLY A 53 10.97 -11.16 -15.34
N ASP A 54 10.39 -10.51 -14.32
CA ASP A 54 10.72 -10.78 -12.91
C ASP A 54 9.68 -11.75 -12.30
N PRO A 55 10.08 -12.91 -11.75
CA PRO A 55 9.15 -13.85 -11.13
C PRO A 55 8.57 -13.36 -9.80
N VAL A 56 9.13 -12.32 -9.18
CA VAL A 56 8.65 -11.76 -7.92
C VAL A 56 8.28 -10.28 -8.06
N PRO A 57 7.29 -9.79 -7.31
CA PRO A 57 6.90 -8.40 -7.39
C PRO A 57 7.95 -7.49 -6.73
N ALA A 58 8.29 -6.40 -7.42
CA ALA A 58 9.04 -5.32 -6.82
C ALA A 58 8.17 -4.58 -5.78
N ARG A 59 8.80 -3.99 -4.77
CA ARG A 59 8.10 -3.17 -3.76
C ARG A 59 8.86 -1.90 -3.46
N TYR A 60 8.11 -0.82 -3.34
CA TYR A 60 8.56 0.43 -2.76
C TYR A 60 7.66 0.74 -1.55
N ARG A 61 8.27 0.88 -0.38
CA ARG A 61 7.56 1.11 0.89
C ARG A 61 8.26 2.22 1.66
N ARG A 62 7.52 2.93 2.50
CA ARG A 62 8.04 3.97 3.39
C ARG A 62 7.23 4.04 4.69
N ALA A 63 7.86 4.53 5.75
CA ALA A 63 7.21 4.76 7.05
C ALA A 63 6.45 6.10 7.13
N GLY A 64 6.78 7.08 6.27
CA GLY A 64 6.16 8.40 6.25
C GLY A 64 4.92 8.49 5.36
N PRO A 65 4.25 9.65 5.33
CA PRO A 65 3.07 9.85 4.52
C PRO A 65 3.39 9.92 3.02
N VAL A 66 2.52 9.34 2.19
CA VAL A 66 2.73 9.23 0.73
C VAL A 66 2.87 10.58 0.02
N TRP A 67 2.22 11.63 0.52
CA TRP A 67 2.27 12.97 -0.08
C TRP A 67 3.60 13.71 0.16
N ALA A 68 4.44 13.22 1.08
CA ALA A 68 5.71 13.85 1.39
C ALA A 68 6.90 13.21 0.67
N ASP A 69 6.70 12.11 -0.08
CA ASP A 69 7.77 11.36 -0.71
C ASP A 69 7.94 11.75 -2.19
N LEU A 70 8.91 12.63 -2.47
CA LEU A 70 9.19 13.10 -3.83
C LEU A 70 9.70 11.98 -4.74
N SER A 71 10.43 11.01 -4.19
CA SER A 71 10.90 9.86 -4.96
C SER A 71 9.74 8.98 -5.43
N PHE A 72 8.70 8.84 -4.62
CA PHE A 72 7.47 8.15 -5.03
C PHE A 72 6.73 8.90 -6.13
N ALA A 73 6.73 10.23 -6.14
CA ALA A 73 6.13 11.01 -7.22
C ALA A 73 6.80 10.70 -8.57
N ASP A 74 8.13 10.57 -8.60
CA ASP A 74 8.84 10.16 -9.80
C ASP A 74 8.55 8.71 -10.20
N LEU A 75 8.57 7.77 -9.25
CA LEU A 75 8.22 6.37 -9.51
C LEU A 75 6.80 6.24 -10.06
N ALA A 76 5.83 6.95 -9.48
CA ALA A 76 4.45 6.94 -9.92
C ALA A 76 4.31 7.41 -11.38
N ARG A 77 5.12 8.38 -11.82
CA ARG A 77 5.10 8.90 -13.18
C ARG A 77 5.74 7.95 -14.20
N VAL A 78 6.82 7.26 -13.83
CA VAL A 78 7.66 6.54 -14.82
C VAL A 78 7.48 5.02 -14.80
N VAL A 79 7.18 4.42 -13.66
CA VAL A 79 7.06 2.97 -13.55
C VAL A 79 5.72 2.53 -14.12
N ARG A 80 5.77 1.67 -15.12
CA ARG A 80 4.60 1.09 -15.77
C ARG A 80 4.43 -0.37 -15.38
N THR A 81 3.19 -0.81 -15.19
CA THR A 81 2.89 -2.20 -14.87
C THR A 81 1.48 -2.57 -15.30
N ARG A 82 1.26 -3.86 -15.55
CA ARG A 82 -0.06 -4.44 -15.80
C ARG A 82 -0.78 -4.82 -14.51
N ALA A 83 -0.04 -4.97 -13.41
CA ALA A 83 -0.59 -5.43 -12.14
C ALA A 83 0.13 -4.78 -10.95
N LEU A 84 -0.64 -4.24 -10.01
CA LEU A 84 -0.09 -3.66 -8.78
C LEU A 84 -1.02 -3.86 -7.58
N LEU A 85 -0.44 -3.75 -6.39
CA LEU A 85 -1.14 -3.58 -5.12
C LEU A 85 -0.49 -2.42 -4.37
N ALA A 86 -1.26 -1.40 -4.03
CA ALA A 86 -0.79 -0.26 -3.25
C ALA A 86 -1.62 -0.06 -1.99
N ALA A 87 -1.01 0.49 -0.93
CA ALA A 87 -1.66 0.78 0.32
C ALA A 87 -1.11 2.05 0.98
N VAL A 88 -1.97 2.76 1.71
CA VAL A 88 -1.62 3.85 2.63
C VAL A 88 -2.06 3.46 4.03
N ARG A 89 -1.20 3.72 5.03
CA ARG A 89 -1.27 3.09 6.34
C ARG A 89 -1.77 4.04 7.41
N ASP A 90 -2.68 3.53 8.24
CA ASP A 90 -3.16 4.16 9.47
C ASP A 90 -2.96 3.16 10.61
N ALA A 91 -1.98 3.44 11.46
CA ALA A 91 -1.46 2.52 12.45
C ALA A 91 -2.44 2.34 13.62
N THR A 92 -2.63 1.09 14.04
CA THR A 92 -3.54 0.77 15.16
C THR A 92 -2.98 1.17 16.52
N GLY A 93 -1.67 1.39 16.63
CA GLY A 93 -0.98 1.82 17.85
C GLY A 93 0.40 2.42 17.55
N ALA A 94 0.95 3.14 18.53
CA ALA A 94 2.31 3.68 18.46
C ALA A 94 3.37 2.56 18.50
N GLY A 95 4.49 2.75 17.80
CA GLY A 95 5.64 1.84 17.90
C GLY A 95 5.67 0.67 16.90
N ALA A 96 4.90 0.73 15.82
CA ALA A 96 5.03 -0.26 14.75
C ALA A 96 6.39 -0.19 14.03
N ASP A 97 6.79 -1.30 13.37
CA ASP A 97 8.09 -1.51 12.69
C ASP A 97 8.37 -0.62 11.46
N GLY A 98 7.91 0.64 11.49
CA GLY A 98 8.11 1.63 10.45
C GLY A 98 7.70 1.12 9.06
N GLU A 99 8.65 1.13 8.13
CA GLU A 99 8.46 0.69 6.76
C GLU A 99 8.11 -0.80 6.65
N ALA A 100 8.62 -1.65 7.55
CA ALA A 100 8.36 -3.08 7.49
C ALA A 100 6.87 -3.40 7.71
N ALA A 101 6.18 -2.57 8.49
CA ALA A 101 4.75 -2.66 8.77
C ALA A 101 3.86 -2.05 7.66
N ALA A 102 4.45 -1.41 6.65
CA ALA A 102 3.71 -0.90 5.50
C ALA A 102 3.39 -2.02 4.51
N ALA A 103 2.11 -2.13 4.15
CA ALA A 103 1.67 -2.96 3.05
C ALA A 103 2.09 -2.35 1.69
N PRO A 104 2.30 -3.16 0.64
CA PRO A 104 2.04 -4.59 0.59
C PRO A 104 3.16 -5.46 1.21
N PHE A 105 2.74 -6.56 1.84
CA PHE A 105 3.58 -7.68 2.24
C PHE A 105 3.80 -8.64 1.07
N THR A 106 4.82 -9.49 1.15
CA THR A 106 5.13 -10.47 0.09
C THR A 106 5.44 -11.85 0.63
N ALA A 107 5.04 -12.87 -0.14
CA ALA A 107 5.53 -14.24 -0.01
C ALA A 107 5.65 -14.84 -1.42
N GLY A 108 6.88 -15.04 -1.90
CA GLY A 108 7.14 -15.46 -3.28
C GLY A 108 6.51 -14.48 -4.29
N PRO A 109 5.67 -14.96 -5.22
CA PRO A 109 5.06 -14.11 -6.25
C PRO A 109 3.86 -13.31 -5.72
N TRP A 110 3.47 -13.44 -4.45
CA TRP A 110 2.23 -12.86 -3.95
C TRP A 110 2.45 -11.52 -3.27
N LEU A 111 1.63 -10.53 -3.65
CA LEU A 111 1.42 -9.30 -2.88
C LEU A 111 0.19 -9.44 -1.98
N PHE A 112 0.30 -8.98 -0.74
CA PHE A 112 -0.79 -9.00 0.23
C PHE A 112 -0.95 -7.66 0.95
N SER A 113 -2.19 -7.24 1.17
CA SER A 113 -2.52 -6.02 1.93
C SER A 113 -3.71 -6.31 2.83
N HIS A 114 -3.65 -5.81 4.05
CA HIS A 114 -4.70 -5.97 5.05
C HIS A 114 -5.26 -4.60 5.45
N ASN A 115 -6.57 -4.46 5.44
CA ASN A 115 -7.28 -3.31 5.95
C ASN A 115 -8.15 -3.68 7.13
N GLY A 116 -7.66 -3.44 8.35
CA GLY A 116 -8.38 -3.78 9.57
C GLY A 116 -7.42 -4.01 10.72
N ALA A 117 -7.90 -4.71 11.73
CA ALA A 117 -7.11 -5.17 12.86
C ALA A 117 -7.46 -6.62 13.16
N VAL A 118 -6.46 -7.41 13.55
CA VAL A 118 -6.64 -8.76 14.07
C VAL A 118 -6.33 -8.72 15.55
N ALA A 119 -7.36 -8.86 16.39
CA ALA A 119 -7.19 -8.87 17.83
C ALA A 119 -6.42 -10.13 18.27
N GLY A 120 -5.53 -10.00 19.26
CA GLY A 120 -4.74 -11.11 19.78
C GLY A 120 -3.66 -11.65 18.83
N TRP A 121 -3.32 -10.93 17.77
CA TRP A 121 -2.21 -11.30 16.87
C TRP A 121 -0.85 -11.31 17.60
N PRO A 122 0.06 -12.26 17.30
CA PRO A 122 -0.09 -13.36 16.34
C PRO A 122 -0.79 -14.60 16.92
N GLY A 123 -1.02 -14.65 18.24
CA GLY A 123 -1.57 -15.83 18.91
C GLY A 123 -2.92 -16.31 18.37
N SER A 124 -3.81 -15.39 18.02
CA SER A 124 -5.12 -15.71 17.45
C SER A 124 -5.06 -16.36 16.06
N ALA A 125 -3.94 -16.25 15.36
CA ALA A 125 -3.72 -16.86 14.05
C ALA A 125 -2.85 -18.12 14.09
N ALA A 126 -2.23 -18.44 15.23
CA ALA A 126 -1.35 -19.60 15.36
C ALA A 126 -2.00 -20.95 14.95
N PRO A 127 -3.30 -21.21 15.20
CA PRO A 127 -3.94 -22.46 14.76
C PRO A 127 -4.14 -22.59 13.24
N LEU A 128 -3.91 -21.53 12.46
CA LEU A 128 -4.04 -21.52 11.00
C LEU A 128 -2.72 -21.84 10.28
N ALA A 129 -1.61 -21.98 11.02
CA ALA A 129 -0.27 -22.23 10.52
C ALA A 129 0.03 -23.72 10.34
#